data_AF-U1ZPL7-F1
#
_entry.id   AF-U1ZPL7-F1
#
_cell.length_a   1.000
_cell.length_b   1.000
_cell.length_c   1.000
_cell.angle_alpha   90.00
_cell.angle_beta   90.00
_cell.angle_gamma   90.00
#
_symmetry.space_group_name_H-M   'P 1'
#
loop_
_entity.id
_entity.type
_entity.pdbx_description
1 polymer ?
#
loop_
_entity_poly.entity_id
_entity_poly.type
_entity_poly.pdbx_seq_one_letter_code
_entity_poly.pdbx_strand_id
1 'polypeptide(L)'
;VSIGLEEYSPYLDRDLADLNFFDAGDIPLPFGNPQRSLDMIEEYVDSILEKGKFPMGMGGEHLVSWPVIKAMYKKYPDLAIIHFDAHTDLRVDYEGEPLSHSTPIRKAAELIGPHNVYSFGIRSGMKEEFEWAKENGMHISKFEVLEPLKEVLPKLAGRPVYVTIDIDVLDP
;
A
#
# COMPACT_ATOMS: atom_id res chain seq x y z
N VAL A 1 -15.25 -14.02 12.21
CA VAL A 1 -14.73 -14.07 13.59
C VAL A 1 -13.82 -15.28 13.71
N SER A 2 -12.61 -15.11 14.25
CA SER A 2 -11.61 -16.19 14.37
C SER A 2 -11.94 -17.12 15.53
N ILE A 3 -11.67 -18.41 15.38
CA ILE A 3 -11.84 -19.40 16.46
C ILE A 3 -10.64 -19.36 17.44
N GLY A 4 -9.49 -18.82 17.01
CA GLY A 4 -8.22 -18.97 17.73
C GLY A 4 -7.53 -17.66 18.13
N LEU A 5 -8.18 -16.51 18.00
CA LEU A 5 -7.62 -15.20 18.36
C LEU A 5 -8.65 -14.38 19.14
N GLU A 6 -8.16 -13.60 20.08
CA GLU A 6 -8.99 -12.69 20.88
C GLU A 6 -9.51 -11.53 20.03
N GLU A 7 -10.75 -11.10 20.29
CA GLU A 7 -11.38 -9.96 19.61
C GLU A 7 -11.03 -8.62 20.26
N TYR A 8 -10.60 -8.63 21.53
CA TYR A 8 -10.19 -7.45 22.28
C TYR A 8 -8.70 -7.15 22.10
N SER A 9 -8.39 -5.89 21.76
CA SER A 9 -7.02 -5.38 21.70
C SER A 9 -6.67 -4.56 22.95
N PRO A 10 -5.78 -5.05 23.84
CA PRO A 10 -5.36 -4.30 25.02
C PRO A 10 -4.51 -3.07 24.70
N TYR A 11 -3.89 -3.02 23.51
CA TYR A 11 -3.14 -1.83 23.05
C TYR A 11 -4.07 -0.67 22.70
N LEU A 12 -5.28 -0.97 22.23
CA LEU A 12 -6.26 0.02 21.78
C LEU A 12 -7.42 0.21 22.75
N ASP A 13 -7.55 -0.68 23.75
CA ASP A 13 -8.71 -0.76 24.66
C ASP A 13 -10.04 -0.81 23.89
N ARG A 14 -10.12 -1.74 22.91
CA ARG A 14 -11.24 -1.88 21.98
C ARG A 14 -11.52 -3.32 21.59
N ASP A 15 -12.78 -3.61 21.29
CA ASP A 15 -13.24 -4.91 20.83
C ASP A 15 -13.70 -4.86 19.35
N LEU A 16 -13.48 -5.93 18.59
CA LEU A 16 -14.00 -6.04 17.22
C LEU A 16 -15.53 -6.03 17.16
N ALA A 17 -16.21 -6.49 18.21
CA ALA A 17 -17.66 -6.46 18.32
C ALA A 17 -18.24 -5.03 18.33
N ASP A 18 -17.41 -4.01 18.61
CA ASP A 18 -17.81 -2.60 18.55
C ASP A 18 -17.84 -2.05 17.12
N LEU A 19 -17.37 -2.81 16.13
CA LEU A 19 -17.24 -2.38 14.74
C LEU A 19 -18.23 -3.10 13.82
N ASN A 20 -18.72 -2.37 12.82
CA ASN A 20 -19.47 -2.97 11.71
C ASN A 20 -18.49 -3.27 10.56
N PHE A 21 -18.20 -4.55 10.37
CA PHE A 21 -17.35 -5.01 9.27
C PHE A 21 -18.01 -6.16 8.50
N PHE A 22 -17.49 -6.43 7.31
CA PHE A 22 -17.94 -7.53 6.46
C PHE A 22 -16.70 -8.23 5.91
N ASP A 23 -16.62 -9.53 6.17
CA ASP A 23 -15.62 -10.39 5.54
C ASP A 23 -16.11 -10.74 4.13
N ALA A 24 -15.43 -10.18 3.13
CA ALA A 24 -15.81 -10.32 1.74
C ALA A 24 -15.22 -11.57 1.06
N GLY A 25 -14.38 -12.32 1.78
CA GLY A 25 -13.66 -13.48 1.27
C GLY A 25 -12.61 -13.12 0.21
N ASP A 26 -12.15 -14.15 -0.49
CA ASP A 26 -11.11 -14.03 -1.51
C ASP A 26 -11.67 -13.62 -2.87
N ILE A 27 -10.88 -12.85 -3.62
CA ILE A 27 -11.17 -12.55 -5.03
C ILE A 27 -10.66 -13.75 -5.86
N PRO A 28 -11.51 -14.43 -6.65
CA PRO A 28 -11.07 -15.54 -7.49
C PRO A 28 -10.28 -15.02 -8.71
N LEU A 29 -8.96 -15.03 -8.63
CA LEU A 29 -8.07 -14.52 -9.68
C LEU A 29 -7.66 -15.59 -10.70
N PRO A 30 -7.41 -15.22 -11.98
CA PRO A 30 -6.93 -16.15 -12.99
C PRO A 30 -5.48 -16.57 -12.75
N PHE A 31 -5.15 -17.81 -13.10
CA PHE A 31 -3.77 -18.30 -13.07
C PHE A 31 -2.95 -17.73 -14.23
N GLY A 32 -1.72 -17.29 -13.94
CA GLY A 32 -0.70 -16.98 -14.95
C GLY A 32 -0.96 -15.73 -15.79
N ASN A 33 -1.89 -14.85 -15.40
CA ASN A 33 -2.13 -13.59 -16.09
C ASN A 33 -2.21 -12.43 -15.08
N PRO A 34 -1.05 -11.82 -14.73
CA PRO A 34 -1.01 -10.72 -13.77
C PRO A 34 -1.92 -9.56 -14.17
N GLN A 35 -1.86 -9.09 -15.42
CA GLN A 35 -2.68 -7.96 -15.88
C GLN A 35 -4.17 -8.19 -15.62
N ARG A 36 -4.70 -9.35 -16.01
CA ARG A 36 -6.11 -9.68 -15.79
C ARG A 36 -6.46 -9.76 -14.30
N SER A 37 -5.55 -10.26 -13.47
CA SER A 37 -5.72 -10.26 -12.01
C SER A 37 -5.81 -8.83 -11.47
N LEU A 38 -4.94 -7.92 -11.92
CA LEU A 38 -4.95 -6.52 -11.49
C LEU A 38 -6.23 -5.81 -11.92
N ASP A 39 -6.70 -6.05 -13.15
CA ASP A 39 -7.97 -5.48 -13.64
C ASP A 39 -9.16 -5.93 -12.77
N MET A 40 -9.21 -7.23 -12.43
CA MET A 40 -10.26 -7.78 -11.57
C MET A 40 -10.21 -7.23 -10.13
N ILE A 41 -9.01 -7.01 -9.59
CA ILE A 41 -8.85 -6.37 -8.27
C ILE A 41 -9.38 -4.93 -8.31
N GLU A 42 -9.01 -4.16 -9.34
CA GLU A 42 -9.44 -2.78 -9.50
C GLU A 42 -10.97 -2.67 -9.62
N GLU A 43 -11.59 -3.48 -10.49
CA GLU A 43 -13.04 -3.54 -10.66
C GLU A 43 -13.77 -3.88 -9.34
N TYR A 44 -13.22 -4.84 -8.59
CA TYR A 44 -13.80 -5.24 -7.31
C TYR A 44 -13.74 -4.11 -6.28
N VAL A 45 -12.59 -3.44 -6.16
CA VAL A 45 -12.40 -2.30 -5.25
C VAL A 45 -13.29 -1.13 -5.66
N ASP A 46 -13.37 -0.81 -6.95
CA ASP A 46 -14.27 0.23 -7.47
C ASP A 46 -15.72 -0.05 -7.03
N SER A 47 -16.19 -1.30 -7.11
CA SER A 47 -17.54 -1.68 -6.66
C SER A 47 -17.79 -1.50 -5.15
N ILE A 48 -16.76 -1.67 -4.32
CA ILE A 48 -16.84 -1.43 -2.86
C ILE A 48 -16.92 0.08 -2.61
N LEU A 49 -16.08 0.84 -3.31
CA LEU A 49 -16.00 2.28 -3.18
C LEU A 49 -17.28 2.98 -3.64
N GLU A 50 -17.93 2.50 -4.72
CA GLU A 50 -19.23 2.99 -5.21
C GLU A 50 -20.34 2.82 -4.17
N LYS A 51 -20.28 1.76 -3.36
CA LYS A 51 -21.22 1.52 -2.24
C LYS A 51 -20.93 2.38 -1.00
N GLY A 52 -19.97 3.31 -1.10
CA GLY A 52 -19.56 4.16 0.02
C GLY A 52 -18.88 3.37 1.16
N LYS A 53 -18.32 2.20 0.86
CA LYS A 53 -17.62 1.37 1.84
C LYS A 53 -16.11 1.63 1.81
N PHE A 54 -15.44 1.26 2.89
CA PHE A 54 -14.00 1.36 3.05
C PHE A 54 -13.36 -0.03 2.84
N PRO A 55 -12.57 -0.23 1.77
CA PRO A 55 -11.90 -1.50 1.52
C PRO A 55 -10.68 -1.68 2.44
N MET A 56 -10.50 -2.89 2.97
CA MET A 56 -9.28 -3.35 3.62
C MET A 56 -8.87 -4.65 2.92
N GLY A 57 -7.69 -4.66 2.30
CA GLY A 57 -7.19 -5.80 1.54
C GLY A 57 -6.14 -6.59 2.30
N MET A 58 -6.17 -7.91 2.17
CA MET A 58 -5.09 -8.80 2.58
C MET A 58 -4.58 -9.50 1.32
N GLY A 59 -3.35 -9.17 0.93
CA GLY A 59 -2.73 -9.64 -0.31
C GLY A 59 -1.81 -10.83 -0.11
N GLY A 60 -1.20 -11.26 -1.22
CA GLY A 60 -0.06 -12.18 -1.22
C GLY A 60 1.24 -11.43 -1.47
N GLU A 61 1.48 -11.04 -2.72
CA GLU A 61 2.60 -10.16 -3.10
C GLU A 61 2.19 -8.68 -3.13
N HIS A 62 3.16 -7.77 -3.14
CA HIS A 62 2.90 -6.34 -3.03
C HIS A 62 2.33 -5.67 -4.28
N LEU A 63 2.51 -6.28 -5.46
CA LEU A 63 1.95 -5.78 -6.73
C LEU A 63 0.42 -5.58 -6.68
N VAL A 64 -0.29 -6.38 -5.86
CA VAL A 64 -1.74 -6.24 -5.69
C VAL A 64 -2.16 -4.87 -5.14
N SER A 65 -1.24 -4.11 -4.53
CA SER A 65 -1.48 -2.73 -4.10
C SER A 65 -1.71 -1.78 -5.28
N TRP A 66 -1.09 -2.03 -6.44
CA TRP A 66 -1.18 -1.14 -7.60
C TRP A 66 -2.62 -0.87 -8.09
N PRO A 67 -3.45 -1.89 -8.38
CA PRO A 67 -4.84 -1.67 -8.78
C PRO A 67 -5.70 -1.02 -7.68
N VAL A 68 -5.42 -1.31 -6.40
CA VAL A 68 -6.11 -0.68 -5.27
C VAL A 68 -5.77 0.81 -5.22
N ILE A 69 -4.50 1.18 -5.37
CA ILE A 69 -4.04 2.58 -5.42
C ILE A 69 -4.71 3.32 -6.57
N LYS A 70 -4.79 2.71 -7.77
CA LYS A 70 -5.52 3.29 -8.92
C LYS A 70 -6.97 3.61 -8.55
N ALA A 71 -7.71 2.65 -8.00
CA ALA A 71 -9.10 2.84 -7.60
C ALA A 71 -9.26 3.92 -6.52
N MET A 72 -8.39 3.92 -5.51
CA MET A 72 -8.41 4.92 -4.44
C MET A 72 -8.10 6.33 -4.95
N TYR A 73 -7.14 6.47 -5.88
CA TYR A 73 -6.80 7.76 -6.48
C TYR A 73 -7.92 8.32 -7.36
N LYS A 74 -8.63 7.47 -8.13
CA LYS A 74 -9.83 7.90 -8.88
C LYS A 74 -10.86 8.56 -7.96
N LYS A 75 -11.08 7.99 -6.76
CA LYS A 75 -12.04 8.51 -5.78
C LYS A 75 -11.51 9.70 -4.99
N TYR A 76 -10.21 9.71 -4.71
CA TYR A 76 -9.54 10.71 -3.87
C TYR A 76 -8.34 11.31 -4.63
N PRO A 77 -8.54 12.33 -5.48
CA PRO A 77 -7.46 12.89 -6.29
C PRO A 77 -6.32 13.59 -5.51
N ASP A 78 -6.51 13.88 -4.22
CA ASP A 78 -5.46 14.39 -3.31
C ASP A 78 -4.90 13.28 -2.40
N LEU A 79 -4.80 12.06 -2.91
CA LEU A 79 -4.31 10.90 -2.16
C LEU A 79 -2.82 11.05 -1.83
N ALA A 80 -2.46 10.78 -0.58
CA ALA A 80 -1.09 10.47 -0.19
C ALA A 80 -0.94 8.97 0.10
N ILE A 81 0.26 8.43 -0.15
CA ILE A 81 0.59 7.04 0.15
C ILE A 81 1.61 7.00 1.29
N ILE A 82 1.28 6.23 2.33
CA ILE A 82 2.23 5.77 3.33
C ILE A 82 2.59 4.33 2.99
N HIS A 83 3.88 4.10 2.76
CA HIS A 83 4.45 2.84 2.33
C HIS A 83 5.44 2.34 3.40
N PHE A 84 5.16 1.19 4.00
CA PHE A 84 6.04 0.53 4.96
C PHE A 84 6.63 -0.72 4.31
N ASP A 85 7.95 -0.77 4.18
CA ASP A 85 8.65 -1.83 3.44
C ASP A 85 10.15 -1.84 3.77
N ALA A 86 10.81 -2.98 3.62
CA ALA A 86 12.28 -3.03 3.58
C ALA A 86 12.86 -2.55 2.24
N HIS A 87 12.11 -2.67 1.15
CA HIS A 87 12.47 -2.42 -0.23
C HIS A 87 11.88 -1.11 -0.76
N THR A 88 12.51 -0.52 -1.77
CA THR A 88 12.02 0.70 -2.40
C THR A 88 10.80 0.48 -3.28
N ASP A 89 10.73 -0.67 -3.96
CA ASP A 89 9.72 -1.01 -4.96
C ASP A 89 9.56 0.04 -6.08
N LEU A 90 10.71 0.66 -6.40
CA LEU A 90 10.83 1.75 -7.35
C LEU A 90 11.41 1.30 -8.70
N ARG A 91 11.50 0.00 -8.96
CA ARG A 91 11.95 -0.48 -10.27
C ARG A 91 10.91 -0.19 -11.35
N VAL A 92 11.40 -0.01 -12.57
CA VAL A 92 10.54 0.10 -13.76
C VAL A 92 10.04 -1.28 -14.19
N ASP A 93 10.93 -2.26 -14.12
CA ASP A 93 10.69 -3.67 -14.34
C ASP A 93 11.58 -4.52 -13.41
N TYR A 94 11.22 -5.80 -13.26
CA TYR A 94 12.04 -6.79 -12.59
C TYR A 94 12.24 -7.97 -13.54
N GLU A 95 13.49 -8.23 -13.94
CA GLU A 95 13.82 -9.29 -14.92
C GLU A 95 13.03 -9.15 -16.24
N GLY A 96 12.79 -7.91 -16.70
CA GLY A 96 12.04 -7.62 -17.91
C GLY A 96 10.50 -7.63 -17.73
N GLU A 97 9.99 -7.94 -16.54
CA GLU A 97 8.56 -7.91 -16.24
C GLU A 97 8.17 -6.59 -15.54
N PRO A 98 7.39 -5.71 -16.18
CA PRO A 98 6.92 -4.48 -15.57
C PRO A 98 5.85 -4.69 -14.50
N LEU A 99 5.15 -5.83 -14.47
CA LEU A 99 4.16 -6.16 -13.45
C LEU A 99 4.75 -7.15 -12.45
N SER A 100 5.53 -6.62 -11.51
CA SER A 100 6.19 -7.40 -10.45
C SER A 100 6.04 -6.71 -9.09
N HIS A 101 6.11 -7.49 -8.00
CA HIS A 101 6.19 -6.97 -6.62
C HIS A 101 7.19 -5.85 -6.46
N SER A 102 8.33 -5.80 -7.18
CA SER A 102 9.33 -4.74 -7.02
C SER A 102 9.05 -3.41 -7.76
N THR A 103 7.84 -3.25 -8.31
CA THR A 103 7.47 -2.11 -9.19
C THR A 103 6.23 -1.28 -8.78
N PRO A 104 5.35 -1.67 -7.82
CA PRO A 104 4.07 -1.00 -7.61
C PRO A 104 4.25 0.44 -7.11
N ILE A 105 5.30 0.72 -6.34
CA ILE A 105 5.54 2.06 -5.81
C ILE A 105 6.07 3.02 -6.89
N ARG A 106 6.89 2.55 -7.84
CA ARG A 106 7.24 3.36 -9.03
C ARG A 106 5.98 3.79 -9.78
N LYS A 107 5.08 2.84 -10.08
CA LYS A 107 3.83 3.10 -10.80
C LYS A 107 2.92 4.06 -10.04
N ALA A 108 2.79 3.86 -8.73
CA ALA A 108 2.02 4.73 -7.86
C ALA A 108 2.59 6.16 -7.86
N ALA A 109 3.90 6.31 -7.69
CA ALA A 109 4.57 7.61 -7.68
C ALA A 109 4.46 8.34 -9.03
N GLU A 110 4.53 7.62 -10.15
CA GLU A 110 4.26 8.18 -11.48
C GLU A 110 2.81 8.63 -11.67
N LEU A 111 1.84 7.92 -11.05
CA LEU A 111 0.42 8.24 -11.13
C LEU A 111 0.02 9.46 -10.28
N ILE A 112 0.47 9.49 -9.02
CA ILE A 112 0.01 10.49 -8.03
C ILE A 112 1.02 11.62 -7.78
N GLY A 113 2.20 11.54 -8.37
CA GLY A 113 3.32 12.43 -8.08
C GLY A 113 4.22 11.88 -6.97
N PRO A 114 5.55 11.81 -7.15
CA PRO A 114 6.44 11.17 -6.17
C PRO A 114 6.46 11.86 -4.80
N HIS A 115 6.20 13.17 -4.75
CA HIS A 115 6.06 13.95 -3.51
C HIS A 115 4.83 13.58 -2.65
N ASN A 116 3.91 12.77 -3.18
CA ASN A 116 2.76 12.23 -2.45
C ASN A 116 3.01 10.82 -1.91
N VAL A 117 4.22 10.26 -2.10
CA VAL A 117 4.60 8.93 -1.60
C VAL A 117 5.65 9.07 -0.49
N TYR A 118 5.36 8.44 0.65
CA TYR A 118 6.18 8.47 1.85
C TYR A 118 6.55 7.04 2.24
N SER A 119 7.79 6.65 2.00
CA SER A 119 8.30 5.30 2.33
C SER A 119 9.08 5.29 3.64
N PHE A 120 8.87 4.26 4.47
CA PHE A 120 9.48 4.11 5.79
C PHE A 120 10.01 2.70 6.01
N GLY A 121 11.13 2.57 6.74
CA GLY A 121 11.77 1.28 7.01
C GLY A 121 12.73 0.79 5.92
N ILE A 122 12.93 1.60 4.87
CA ILE A 122 13.65 1.21 3.66
C ILE A 122 15.13 0.92 3.97
N ARG A 123 15.59 -0.27 3.61
CA ARG A 123 16.96 -0.73 3.83
C ARG A 123 17.54 -1.54 2.66
N SER A 124 16.75 -1.76 1.62
CA SER A 124 17.09 -2.49 0.41
C SER A 124 16.59 -1.75 -0.84
N GLY A 125 17.34 -1.82 -1.93
CA GLY A 125 17.04 -1.14 -3.19
C GLY A 125 18.29 -0.87 -4.03
N MET A 126 18.12 -0.71 -5.34
CA MET A 126 19.22 -0.32 -6.24
C MET A 126 19.57 1.15 -6.06
N LYS A 127 20.80 1.52 -6.39
CA LYS A 127 21.28 2.90 -6.24
C LYS A 127 20.41 3.89 -7.02
N GLU A 128 20.04 3.51 -8.23
CA GLU A 128 19.23 4.27 -9.19
C GLU A 128 17.81 4.53 -8.65
N GLU A 129 17.28 3.62 -7.82
CA GLU A 129 15.97 3.78 -7.18
C GLU A 129 16.01 4.92 -6.16
N PHE A 130 17.05 4.96 -5.31
CA PHE A 130 17.24 6.04 -4.34
C PHE A 130 17.57 7.38 -5.01
N GLU A 131 18.36 7.38 -6.08
CA GLU A 131 18.68 8.58 -6.85
C GLU A 131 17.41 9.15 -7.48
N TRP A 132 16.62 8.32 -8.15
CA TRP A 132 15.34 8.74 -8.72
C TRP A 132 14.40 9.34 -7.66
N ALA A 133 14.27 8.69 -6.49
CA ALA A 133 13.39 9.16 -5.43
C ALA A 133 13.81 10.56 -4.96
N LYS A 134 15.11 10.75 -4.75
CA LYS A 134 15.69 12.03 -4.34
C LYS A 134 15.48 13.12 -5.40
N GLU A 135 15.74 12.81 -6.67
CA GLU A 135 15.61 13.76 -7.79
C GLU A 135 14.16 14.20 -8.03
N ASN A 136 13.20 13.31 -7.78
CA ASN A 136 11.78 13.57 -7.99
C ASN A 136 11.04 14.03 -6.71
N GLY A 137 11.76 14.25 -5.61
CA GLY A 137 11.19 14.77 -4.36
C GLY A 137 10.32 13.77 -3.59
N MET A 138 10.53 12.48 -3.77
CA MET A 138 9.88 11.43 -2.98
C MET A 138 10.50 11.30 -1.59
N HIS A 139 9.66 11.12 -0.57
CA HIS A 139 10.14 10.94 0.80
C HIS A 139 10.52 9.47 1.05
N ILE A 140 11.79 9.25 1.43
CA ILE A 140 12.29 7.94 1.86
C ILE A 140 12.97 8.07 3.22
N SER A 141 12.40 7.43 4.22
CA SER A 141 13.00 7.20 5.52
C SER A 141 13.67 5.84 5.54
N LYS A 142 15.00 5.85 5.62
CA LYS A 142 15.80 4.62 5.66
C LYS A 142 15.88 4.08 7.08
N PHE A 143 15.80 2.76 7.22
CA PHE A 143 15.95 1.97 8.47
C PHE A 143 14.89 2.21 9.56
N GLU A 144 14.49 3.46 9.77
CA GLU A 144 13.56 3.88 10.83
C GLU A 144 12.14 4.05 10.30
N VAL A 145 11.18 3.70 11.15
CA VAL A 145 9.74 3.87 10.87
C VAL A 145 9.11 4.91 11.80
N LEU A 146 9.22 4.70 13.12
CA LEU A 146 8.38 5.40 14.09
C LEU A 146 8.63 6.91 14.15
N GLU A 147 9.87 7.33 14.38
CA GLU A 147 10.21 8.76 14.52
C GLU A 147 9.94 9.55 13.23
N PRO A 148 10.41 9.13 12.03
CA PRO A 148 10.08 9.86 10.82
C PRO A 148 8.58 9.88 10.49
N LEU A 149 7.84 8.80 10.80
CA LEU A 149 6.39 8.78 10.61
C LEU A 149 5.71 9.86 11.48
N LYS A 150 6.11 10.00 12.76
CA LYS A 150 5.59 11.06 13.64
C LYS A 150 5.82 12.46 13.09
N GLU A 151 6.92 12.70 12.39
CA GLU A 151 7.20 13.99 11.74
C GLU A 151 6.36 14.24 10.48
N VAL A 152 5.99 13.16 9.76
CA VAL A 152 5.22 13.24 8.52
C VAL A 152 3.71 13.33 8.78
N LEU A 153 3.18 12.59 9.75
CA LEU A 153 1.73 12.51 10.01
C LEU A 153 1.04 13.89 10.16
N PRO A 154 1.60 14.88 10.89
CA PRO A 154 1.00 16.21 10.98
C PRO A 154 0.84 16.92 9.62
N LYS A 155 1.72 16.64 8.65
CA LYS A 155 1.69 17.22 7.30
C LYS A 155 0.59 16.62 6.43
N LEU A 156 0.09 15.44 6.80
CA LEU A 156 -0.97 14.72 6.08
C LEU A 156 -2.36 14.91 6.71
N ALA A 157 -2.46 15.68 7.80
CA ALA A 157 -3.72 15.89 8.50
C ALA A 157 -4.81 16.46 7.57
N GLY A 158 -5.96 15.79 7.53
CA GLY A 158 -7.11 16.17 6.71
C GLY A 158 -7.05 15.72 5.25
N ARG A 159 -5.97 15.05 4.82
CA ARG A 159 -5.84 14.49 3.47
C ARG A 159 -6.27 13.01 3.43
N PRO A 160 -6.80 12.52 2.30
CA PRO A 160 -6.94 11.09 2.06
C PRO A 160 -5.57 10.40 2.09
N VAL A 161 -5.43 9.35 2.89
CA VAL A 161 -4.20 8.57 2.98
C VAL A 161 -4.50 7.11 2.69
N TYR A 162 -3.75 6.52 1.75
CA TYR A 162 -3.69 5.08 1.56
C TYR A 162 -2.45 4.54 2.27
N VAL A 163 -2.64 3.50 3.07
CA VAL A 163 -1.54 2.83 3.78
C VAL A 163 -1.35 1.46 3.16
N THR A 164 -0.11 1.17 2.75
CA THR A 164 0.31 -0.17 2.33
C THR A 164 1.48 -0.62 3.19
N ILE A 165 1.43 -1.88 3.61
CA ILE A 165 2.41 -2.49 4.52
C ILE A 165 2.88 -3.77 3.85
N ASP A 166 4.14 -3.82 3.40
CA ASP A 166 4.84 -5.08 3.24
C ASP A 166 5.31 -5.54 4.62
N ILE A 167 5.05 -6.81 4.93
CA ILE A 167 5.38 -7.38 6.25
C ILE A 167 6.90 -7.47 6.46
N ASP A 168 7.68 -7.50 5.38
CA ASP A 168 9.13 -7.55 5.44
C ASP A 168 9.76 -6.27 6.01
N VAL A 169 8.97 -5.22 6.25
CA VAL A 169 9.41 -4.02 6.97
C VAL A 169 9.90 -4.38 8.38
N LEU A 170 9.34 -5.43 8.98
CA LEU A 170 9.77 -5.96 10.28
C LEU A 170 11.18 -6.54 10.22
N ASP A 171 11.86 -6.60 11.36
CA ASP A 171 13.16 -7.28 11.45
C ASP A 171 12.97 -8.81 11.29
N PRO A 172 13.79 -9.51 10.49
CA PRO A 172 13.64 -10.96 10.24
C PRO A 172 13.78 -11.89 11.45
#